data_AF-A0A8H7UDK5-F1
#
_entry.id   AF-A0A8H7UDK5-F1
#
_cell.length_a   1.000
_cell.length_b   1.000
_cell.length_c   1.000
_cell.angle_alpha   90.00
_cell.angle_beta   90.00
_cell.angle_gamma   90.00
#
_symmetry.space_group_name_H-M   'P 1'
#
loop_
_entity.id
_entity.type
_entity.pdbx_description
1 polymer ?
#
loop_
_entity_poly.entity_id
_entity_poly.type
_entity_poly.pdbx_seq_one_letter_code
_entity_poly.pdbx_strand_id
1 'polypeptide(L)'
;MLSTYRQLLREIRQQYSKVAKHNSFEQELKTAFREHRQVADQTRLIELKENAENTLLFLKSTRQHKELLARYNPALMEQSKRIELSANRVGLNLPNQYDPKNPAPLEQPKLQPQEAAVQERVGKAFGNDTTAASSEPSQAKIY
;
A
#
# COMPACT_ATOMS: atom_id res chain seq x y z
N MET A 1 -9.64 -32.98 -18.18
CA MET A 1 -10.42 -31.95 -18.90
C MET A 1 -11.27 -31.06 -17.98
N LEU A 2 -12.13 -31.59 -17.10
CA LEU A 2 -12.97 -30.72 -16.27
C LEU A 2 -12.19 -29.87 -15.24
N SER A 3 -11.04 -30.34 -14.75
CA SER A 3 -10.19 -29.56 -13.84
C SER A 3 -9.55 -28.36 -14.52
N THR A 4 -8.94 -28.55 -15.70
CA THR A 4 -8.27 -27.50 -16.49
C THR A 4 -9.27 -26.43 -16.93
N TYR A 5 -10.43 -26.83 -17.43
CA TYR A 5 -11.53 -25.90 -17.75
C TYR A 5 -11.94 -25.03 -16.55
N ARG A 6 -12.16 -25.63 -15.37
CA ARG A 6 -12.52 -24.87 -14.15
C ARG A 6 -11.40 -23.92 -13.71
N GLN A 7 -10.15 -24.33 -13.82
CA GLN A 7 -9.02 -23.47 -13.47
C GLN A 7 -8.91 -22.30 -14.43
N LEU A 8 -9.09 -22.52 -15.73
CA LEU A 8 -9.04 -21.48 -16.76
C LEU A 8 -10.16 -20.45 -16.56
N LEU A 9 -11.39 -20.91 -16.27
CA LEU A 9 -12.49 -20.02 -15.89
C LEU A 9 -12.20 -19.19 -14.65
N ARG A 10 -11.58 -19.79 -13.61
CA ARG A 10 -11.23 -19.08 -12.38
C ARG A 10 -10.20 -17.98 -12.64
N GLU A 11 -9.15 -18.28 -13.40
CA GLU A 11 -8.12 -17.30 -13.77
C GLU A 11 -8.70 -16.15 -14.61
N ILE A 12 -9.53 -16.45 -15.62
CA ILE A 12 -10.17 -15.41 -16.43
C ILE A 12 -11.05 -14.49 -15.58
N ARG A 13 -11.86 -15.06 -14.69
CA ARG A 13 -12.71 -14.25 -13.80
C ARG A 13 -11.88 -13.38 -12.86
N GLN A 14 -10.79 -13.92 -12.33
CA GLN A 14 -9.92 -13.21 -11.41
C GLN A 14 -9.20 -12.03 -12.09
N GLN A 15 -8.75 -12.19 -13.33
CA GLN A 15 -7.94 -11.20 -14.04
C GLN A 15 -8.77 -10.21 -14.86
N TYR A 16 -9.79 -10.67 -15.57
CA TYR A 16 -10.51 -9.86 -16.56
C TYR A 16 -11.93 -9.48 -16.11
N SER A 17 -12.71 -10.42 -15.56
CA SER A 17 -14.12 -10.13 -15.18
C SER A 17 -14.20 -9.08 -14.07
N LYS A 18 -13.32 -9.15 -13.05
CA LYS A 18 -13.26 -8.13 -11.99
C LYS A 18 -12.89 -6.73 -12.50
N VAL A 19 -12.04 -6.66 -13.54
CA VAL A 19 -11.51 -5.40 -14.06
C VAL A 19 -12.46 -4.78 -15.08
N ALA A 20 -12.98 -5.59 -16.00
CA ALA A 20 -13.72 -5.12 -17.16
C ALA A 20 -15.23 -5.08 -16.96
N LYS A 21 -15.77 -5.68 -15.88
CA LYS A 21 -17.21 -5.80 -15.56
C LYS A 21 -18.06 -6.47 -16.66
N HIS A 22 -17.46 -7.01 -17.72
CA HIS A 22 -18.13 -7.75 -18.78
C HIS A 22 -17.59 -9.19 -18.89
N ASN A 23 -18.48 -10.12 -19.25
CA ASN A 23 -18.21 -11.57 -19.23
C ASN A 23 -17.95 -12.17 -20.63
N SER A 24 -17.58 -11.35 -21.61
CA SER A 24 -17.33 -11.77 -23.01
C SER A 24 -16.33 -12.93 -23.10
N PHE A 25 -15.15 -12.78 -22.50
CA PHE A 25 -14.11 -13.82 -22.48
C PHE A 25 -14.57 -15.12 -21.81
N GLU A 26 -15.38 -15.02 -20.76
CA GLU A 26 -15.93 -16.21 -20.11
C GLU A 26 -16.94 -16.92 -21.02
N GLN A 27 -17.77 -16.17 -21.73
CA GLN A 27 -18.74 -16.74 -22.67
C GLN A 27 -18.04 -17.40 -23.86
N GLU A 28 -17.04 -16.75 -24.44
CA GLU A 28 -16.24 -17.29 -25.54
C GLU A 28 -15.51 -18.58 -25.15
N LEU A 29 -14.94 -18.63 -23.94
CA LEU A 29 -14.36 -19.88 -23.44
C LEU A 29 -15.42 -20.98 -23.32
N LYS A 30 -16.61 -20.65 -22.82
CA LYS A 30 -17.71 -21.62 -22.69
C LYS A 30 -18.18 -22.11 -24.06
N THR A 31 -18.28 -21.25 -25.07
CA THR A 31 -18.68 -21.65 -26.43
C THR A 31 -17.62 -22.55 -27.04
N ALA A 32 -16.33 -22.17 -26.96
CA ALA A 32 -15.22 -22.98 -27.46
C ALA A 32 -15.19 -24.40 -26.86
N PHE A 33 -15.38 -24.53 -25.54
CA PHE A 33 -15.43 -25.85 -24.90
C PHE A 33 -16.71 -26.65 -25.21
N ARG A 34 -17.82 -25.97 -25.53
CA ARG A 34 -19.07 -26.64 -25.95
C ARG A 34 -18.97 -27.17 -27.37
N GLU A 35 -18.39 -26.39 -28.28
CA GLU A 35 -18.16 -26.77 -29.68
C GLU A 35 -17.29 -28.01 -29.79
N HIS A 36 -16.23 -28.09 -28.99
CA HIS A 36 -15.29 -29.21 -29.01
C HIS A 36 -15.67 -30.37 -28.07
N ARG A 37 -16.90 -30.41 -27.56
CA ARG A 37 -17.34 -31.43 -26.59
C ARG A 37 -17.44 -32.84 -27.19
N GLN A 38 -17.73 -32.95 -28.49
CA GLN A 38 -18.01 -34.21 -29.18
C GLN A 38 -16.96 -34.57 -30.23
N VAL A 39 -15.74 -34.06 -30.09
CA VAL A 39 -14.64 -34.43 -31.01
C VAL A 39 -14.33 -35.91 -30.82
N ALA A 40 -14.49 -36.71 -31.88
CA ALA A 40 -14.21 -38.15 -31.87
C ALA A 40 -12.72 -38.46 -32.09
N ASP A 41 -11.97 -37.55 -32.74
CA ASP A 41 -10.56 -37.74 -33.05
C ASP A 41 -9.66 -37.60 -31.81
N GLN A 42 -8.98 -38.67 -31.45
CA GLN A 42 -8.13 -38.74 -30.25
C GLN A 42 -6.92 -37.80 -30.31
N THR A 43 -6.31 -37.62 -31.49
CA THR A 43 -5.18 -36.70 -31.70
C THR A 43 -5.59 -35.26 -31.43
N ARG A 44 -6.71 -34.84 -32.02
CA ARG A 44 -7.29 -33.50 -31.84
C ARG A 44 -7.68 -33.22 -30.39
N LEU A 45 -8.14 -34.23 -29.65
CA LEU A 45 -8.43 -34.11 -28.22
C LEU A 45 -7.16 -33.85 -27.38
N ILE A 46 -6.03 -34.47 -27.75
CA ILE A 46 -4.75 -34.26 -27.07
C ILE A 46 -4.25 -32.84 -27.33
N GLU A 47 -4.25 -32.39 -28.59
CA GLU A 47 -3.87 -31.03 -28.97
C GLU A 47 -4.70 -29.98 -28.25
N LEU A 48 -6.03 -30.16 -28.20
CA LEU A 48 -6.92 -29.24 -27.50
C LEU A 48 -6.63 -29.20 -25.99
N LYS A 49 -6.30 -30.35 -25.40
CA LYS A 49 -5.91 -30.42 -23.99
C LYS A 49 -4.63 -29.64 -23.74
N GLU A 50 -3.60 -29.87 -24.54
CA GLU A 50 -2.31 -29.20 -24.41
C GLU A 50 -2.46 -27.69 -24.60
N ASN A 51 -3.25 -27.26 -25.59
CA ASN A 51 -3.56 -25.84 -25.81
C ASN A 51 -4.25 -25.21 -24.59
N ALA A 52 -5.20 -25.91 -23.96
CA ALA A 52 -5.85 -25.43 -22.74
C ALA A 52 -4.87 -25.33 -21.55
N GLU A 53 -3.94 -26.27 -21.42
CA GLU A 53 -2.91 -26.27 -20.37
C GLU A 53 -1.88 -25.15 -20.58
N ASN A 54 -1.43 -24.95 -21.82
CA ASN A 54 -0.53 -23.86 -22.20
C ASN A 54 -1.16 -22.49 -21.95
N THR A 55 -2.44 -22.33 -22.33
CA THR A 55 -3.19 -21.09 -22.07
C THR A 55 -3.32 -20.83 -20.58
N LEU A 56 -3.61 -21.86 -19.78
CA LEU A 56 -3.69 -21.74 -18.34
C LEU A 56 -2.33 -21.32 -17.72
N LEU A 57 -1.23 -21.91 -18.19
CA LEU A 57 0.11 -21.55 -17.76
C LEU A 57 0.44 -20.09 -18.08
N PHE A 58 0.13 -19.65 -19.30
CA PHE A 58 0.31 -18.27 -19.74
C PHE A 58 -0.48 -17.26 -18.89
N LEU A 59 -1.74 -17.55 -18.58
CA LEU A 59 -2.55 -16.67 -17.73
C LEU A 59 -1.97 -16.55 -16.32
N LYS A 60 -1.51 -17.68 -15.74
CA LYS A 60 -0.88 -17.68 -14.42
C LYS A 60 0.44 -16.89 -14.42
N SER A 61 1.30 -17.10 -15.42
CA SER A 61 2.58 -16.40 -15.51
C SER A 61 2.37 -14.89 -15.72
N THR A 62 1.38 -14.48 -16.50
CA THR A 62 1.03 -13.07 -16.70
C THR A 62 0.61 -12.39 -15.40
N ARG A 63 -0.21 -13.07 -14.57
CA ARG A 63 -0.58 -12.56 -13.24
C ARG A 63 0.62 -12.40 -12.33
N GLN A 64 1.44 -13.43 -12.22
CA GLN A 64 2.64 -13.42 -11.39
C GLN A 64 3.63 -12.34 -11.85
N HIS A 65 3.82 -12.19 -13.16
CA HIS A 65 4.65 -11.14 -13.72
C HIS A 65 4.15 -9.75 -13.34
N LYS A 66 2.83 -9.50 -13.42
CA LYS A 66 2.22 -8.23 -12.98
C LYS A 66 2.45 -7.98 -11.48
N GLU A 67 2.30 -9.01 -10.64
CA GLU A 67 2.55 -8.91 -9.20
C GLU A 67 4.03 -8.59 -8.89
N LEU A 68 4.96 -9.24 -9.59
CA LEU A 68 6.40 -9.01 -9.45
C LEU A 68 6.80 -7.60 -9.90
N LEU A 69 6.27 -7.14 -11.04
CA LEU A 69 6.50 -5.78 -11.52
C LEU A 69 6.02 -4.75 -10.50
N ALA A 70 4.82 -4.91 -9.95
CA ALA A 70 4.29 -3.98 -8.96
C ALA A 70 5.12 -3.95 -7.66
N ARG A 71 5.77 -5.07 -7.30
CA ARG A 71 6.53 -5.18 -6.06
C ARG A 71 8.00 -4.78 -6.18
N TYR A 72 8.62 -5.01 -7.32
CA TYR A 72 10.07 -4.90 -7.44
C TYR A 72 10.54 -3.91 -8.50
N ASN A 73 9.66 -3.44 -9.40
CA ASN A 73 10.08 -2.49 -10.42
C ASN A 73 10.27 -1.09 -9.81
N PRO A 74 11.51 -0.58 -9.69
CA PRO A 74 11.74 0.75 -9.13
C PRO A 74 11.13 1.84 -10.01
N ALA A 75 10.98 1.65 -11.32
CA ALA A 75 10.40 2.65 -12.20
C ALA A 75 8.91 2.92 -11.91
N LEU A 76 8.19 1.92 -11.39
CA LEU A 76 6.76 2.02 -11.02
C LEU A 76 6.56 2.32 -9.52
N MET A 77 7.64 2.36 -8.73
CA MET A 77 7.56 2.62 -7.29
C MET A 77 7.67 4.12 -6.99
N GLU A 78 6.82 4.58 -6.08
CA GLU A 78 6.90 5.92 -5.49
C GLU A 78 8.29 6.19 -4.89
N GLN A 79 8.79 7.41 -5.10
CA GLN A 79 10.15 7.78 -4.70
C GLN A 79 10.40 7.60 -3.20
N SER A 80 9.44 7.95 -2.35
CA SER A 80 9.54 7.79 -0.89
C SER A 80 9.79 6.33 -0.50
N LYS A 81 9.02 5.40 -1.07
CA LYS A 81 9.13 3.96 -0.84
C LYS A 81 10.47 3.39 -1.33
N ARG A 82 11.01 3.93 -2.44
CA ARG A 82 12.35 3.55 -2.92
C ARG A 82 13.44 3.93 -1.93
N ILE A 83 13.38 5.14 -1.39
CA ILE A 83 14.33 5.63 -0.39
C ILE A 83 14.22 4.78 0.88
N GLU A 84 13.00 4.49 1.34
CA GLU A 84 12.73 3.64 2.50
C GLU A 84 13.34 2.24 2.37
N LEU A 85 13.07 1.54 1.27
CA LEU A 85 13.64 0.22 1.03
C LEU A 85 15.18 0.26 0.94
N SER A 86 15.75 1.35 0.44
CA SER A 86 17.20 1.52 0.35
C SER A 86 17.84 1.77 1.71
N ALA A 87 17.19 2.53 2.59
CA ALA A 87 17.63 2.70 3.98
C ALA A 87 17.54 1.38 4.77
N ASN A 88 16.45 0.63 4.60
CA ASN A 88 16.28 -0.67 5.26
C ASN A 88 17.36 -1.68 4.84
N ARG A 89 17.87 -1.60 3.60
CA ARG A 89 18.98 -2.45 3.13
C ARG A 89 20.29 -2.21 3.90
N VAL A 90 20.49 -1.02 4.45
CA VAL A 90 21.65 -0.68 5.28
C VAL A 90 21.33 -0.70 6.78
N GLY A 91 20.16 -1.21 7.17
CA GLY A 91 19.72 -1.28 8.56
C GLY A 91 19.33 0.08 9.16
N LEU A 92 19.02 1.08 8.33
CA LEU A 92 18.58 2.40 8.76
C LEU A 92 17.08 2.59 8.50
N ASN A 93 16.42 3.36 9.36
CA ASN A 93 15.05 3.81 9.15
C ASN A 93 15.04 5.26 8.64
N LEU A 94 14.05 5.63 7.84
CA LEU A 94 13.89 7.03 7.40
C LEU A 94 13.49 7.92 8.58
N PRO A 95 14.10 9.10 8.71
CA PRO A 95 13.64 10.09 9.68
C PRO A 95 12.26 10.63 9.29
N ASN A 96 11.50 11.08 10.29
CA ASN A 96 10.21 11.73 10.07
C ASN A 96 10.39 12.94 9.16
N GLN A 97 9.58 13.02 8.10
CA GLN A 97 9.59 14.19 7.22
C GLN A 97 9.04 15.40 7.97
N TYR A 98 9.68 16.55 7.78
CA TYR A 98 9.20 17.80 8.35
C TYR A 98 7.86 18.20 7.71
N ASP A 99 6.82 18.36 8.54
CA ASP A 99 5.53 18.89 8.12
C ASP A 99 5.44 20.38 8.47
N PRO A 100 5.39 21.30 7.49
CA PRO A 100 5.29 22.74 7.75
C PRO A 100 3.96 23.15 8.39
N LYS A 101 2.90 22.33 8.26
CA LYS A 101 1.59 22.62 8.87
C LYS A 101 1.52 22.23 10.34
N ASN A 102 2.37 21.29 10.76
CA ASN A 102 2.49 20.83 12.12
C ASN A 102 3.97 20.67 12.45
N PRO A 103 4.70 21.78 12.63
CA PRO A 103 6.11 21.71 12.98
C PRO A 103 6.22 21.00 14.33
N ALA A 104 6.82 19.81 14.33
CA ALA A 104 7.16 19.15 15.58
C ALA A 104 8.02 20.13 16.40
N PRO A 105 7.69 20.37 17.69
CA PRO A 105 8.58 21.12 18.56
C PRO A 105 9.95 20.48 18.46
N LEU A 106 10.98 21.28 18.14
CA LEU A 106 12.37 20.82 18.18
C LEU A 106 12.53 20.06 19.50
N GLU A 107 12.87 18.78 19.45
CA GLU A 107 13.12 18.00 20.66
C GLU A 107 14.23 18.73 21.41
N GLN A 108 13.83 19.52 22.42
CA GLN A 108 14.79 20.15 23.30
C GLN A 108 15.55 18.98 23.92
N PRO A 109 16.91 19.03 23.94
CA PRO A 109 17.68 17.99 24.60
C PRO A 109 17.07 17.81 25.98
N LYS A 110 16.64 16.58 26.30
CA LYS A 110 16.08 16.26 27.62
C LYS A 110 17.16 16.64 28.63
N LEU A 111 17.01 17.82 29.23
CA LEU A 111 17.94 18.33 30.24
C LEU A 111 18.09 17.23 31.28
N GLN A 112 19.33 16.87 31.58
CA GLN A 112 19.58 15.89 32.62
C GLN A 112 18.92 16.40 33.92
N PRO A 113 18.44 15.54 34.83
CA PRO A 113 17.74 15.98 36.04
C PRO A 113 18.49 17.06 36.84
N GLN A 114 19.82 17.07 36.74
CA GLN A 114 20.70 18.03 37.38
C GLN A 114 20.63 19.43 36.72
N GLU A 115 20.50 19.50 35.40
CA GLU A 115 20.41 20.77 34.66
C GLU A 115 19.05 21.45 34.86
N ALA A 116 17.97 20.66 34.99
CA ALA A 116 16.64 21.16 35.35
C ALA A 116 16.63 21.78 36.77
N ALA A 117 17.30 21.14 37.73
CA ALA A 117 17.43 21.66 39.10
C ALA A 117 18.26 22.96 39.14
N VAL A 118 19.29 23.08 38.29
CA VAL A 118 20.07 24.31 38.16
C VAL A 118 19.20 25.43 37.58
N GLN A 119 18.41 25.15 36.54
CA GLN A 119 17.50 26.15 35.95
C GLN A 119 16.41 26.62 36.94
N GLU A 120 15.85 25.72 37.75
CA GLU A 120 14.87 26.10 38.78
C GLU A 120 15.50 27.00 39.85
N ARG A 121 16.72 26.68 40.31
CA ARG A 121 17.46 27.49 41.28
C ARG A 121 17.82 28.86 40.73
N VAL A 122 18.24 28.92 39.47
CA VAL A 122 18.52 30.16 38.75
C VAL A 122 17.24 30.99 38.62
N GLY A 123 16.13 30.39 38.18
CA GLY A 123 14.83 31.08 38.08
C GLY A 123 14.34 31.66 39.41
N LYS A 124 14.47 30.91 40.51
CA LYS A 124 14.18 31.40 41.88
C LYS A 124 15.10 32.52 42.32
N ALA A 125 16.38 32.48 41.96
CA ALA A 125 17.35 33.50 42.34
C ALA A 125 17.16 34.82 41.57
N PHE A 126 16.62 34.78 40.35
CA PHE A 126 16.42 35.94 39.49
C PHE A 126 14.98 36.48 39.46
N GLY A 127 14.05 35.91 40.23
CA GLY A 127 12.80 36.59 40.64
C GLY A 127 11.70 36.74 39.58
N ASN A 128 11.53 35.79 38.66
CA ASN A 128 10.42 35.83 37.70
C ASN A 128 9.25 34.93 38.15
N ASP A 129 8.45 35.42 39.11
CA ASP A 129 7.19 34.80 39.52
C ASP A 129 6.02 35.31 38.64
N THR A 130 5.74 34.65 37.51
CA THR A 130 4.46 34.84 36.81
C THR A 130 3.41 33.89 37.34
N THR A 131 2.76 34.26 38.46
CA THR A 131 1.43 33.75 38.82
C THR A 131 0.73 34.71 39.79
N ALA A 132 -0.14 35.59 39.26
CA ALA A 132 -1.43 35.99 39.85
C ALA A 132 -2.01 37.21 39.11
N ALA A 133 -3.06 37.01 38.30
CA ALA A 133 -4.14 37.99 38.10
C ALA A 133 -5.27 37.40 37.25
N SER A 134 -6.16 36.65 37.89
CA SER A 134 -7.54 36.51 37.44
C SER A 134 -8.41 37.49 38.22
N SER A 135 -8.86 38.57 37.59
CA SER A 135 -10.05 39.34 38.02
C SER A 135 -10.55 40.23 36.87
N GLU A 136 -11.53 39.75 36.11
CA GLU A 136 -12.58 40.61 35.51
C GLU A 136 -13.58 41.05 36.62
N PRO A 137 -14.53 42.00 36.43
CA PRO A 137 -14.92 42.75 35.22
C PRO A 137 -15.05 44.28 35.44
N SER A 138 -15.14 45.08 34.36
CA SER A 138 -15.68 46.45 34.46
C SER A 138 -16.57 46.79 33.26
N GLN A 139 -17.86 46.97 33.56
CA GLN A 139 -18.88 47.46 32.66
C GLN A 139 -18.70 48.98 32.46
N ALA A 140 -18.82 49.46 31.21
CA ALA A 140 -19.15 50.85 30.94
C ALA A 140 -20.13 50.94 29.77
N LYS A 141 -21.37 51.35 30.09
CA LYS A 141 -22.39 51.87 29.17
C LYS A 141 -21.87 53.12 28.47
N ILE A 142 -22.13 53.26 27.17
CA ILE A 142 -22.36 54.57 26.53
C ILE A 142 -23.55 54.42 25.58
N TYR A 143 -24.43 55.44 25.66
CA TYR A 143 -25.72 55.63 25.01
C TYR A 143 -25.70 55.60 23.49
#